data_AF-A0A0A9GTE1-F1
#
_entry.id   AF-A0A0A9GTE1-F1
#
_cell.length_a   1.000
_cell.length_b   1.000
_cell.length_c   1.000
_cell.angle_alpha   90.00
_cell.angle_beta   90.00
_cell.angle_gamma   90.00
#
_symmetry.space_group_name_H-M   'P 1'
#
loop_
_entity.id
_entity.type
_entity.pdbx_description
1 polymer ?
#
loop_
_entity_poly.entity_id
_entity_poly.type
_entity_poly.pdbx_seq_one_letter_code
_entity_poly.pdbx_strand_id
1 'polypeptide(L)'
;MLSLILHSRFKILSFFLVQVERWEMRYLSSTGEGKPAYPKMLDLAHLLKEHVPEEDSSAGPGTGLAHGDYRVDNLVFHRTEDRVIGILDWELSTLGNQMCDVAYSCLAYIIDATPDESTSYGGFEQTGIPRGIPQLEEYLAVYCCFSVNIKYSHFVTTDQLNE
;
A
#
# COMPACT_ATOMS: atom_id res chain seq x y z
N MET A 1 -15.31 12.94 34.26
CA MET A 1 -15.97 13.66 33.16
C MET A 1 -15.00 14.28 32.14
N LEU A 2 -13.72 14.51 32.48
CA LEU A 2 -12.68 14.98 31.53
C LEU A 2 -12.02 13.87 30.69
N SER A 3 -12.07 12.61 31.12
CA SER A 3 -11.49 11.46 30.39
C SER A 3 -12.27 11.05 29.12
N LEU A 4 -13.57 11.38 29.06
CA LEU A 4 -14.44 11.06 27.91
C LEU A 4 -14.35 12.08 26.76
N ILE A 5 -13.82 13.29 27.01
CA ILE A 5 -13.76 14.35 25.99
C ILE A 5 -12.50 14.21 25.11
N LEU A 6 -11.41 13.65 25.64
CA LEU A 6 -10.19 13.38 24.87
C LEU A 6 -10.33 12.18 23.91
N HIS A 7 -11.26 11.25 24.18
CA HIS A 7 -11.54 10.12 23.28
C HIS A 7 -12.35 10.52 22.03
N SER A 8 -12.92 11.72 21.98
CA SER A 8 -13.91 12.10 20.97
C SER A 8 -13.35 12.98 19.84
N ARG A 9 -12.12 13.47 19.92
CA ARG A 9 -11.60 14.49 18.98
C ARG A 9 -10.49 14.06 18.03
N PHE A 10 -10.06 12.81 18.11
CA PHE A 10 -9.24 12.18 17.08
C PHE A 10 -9.75 10.76 16.88
N LYS A 11 -10.89 10.60 16.19
CA LYS A 11 -11.03 9.38 15.39
C LYS A 11 -9.88 9.48 14.40
N ILE A 12 -8.87 8.63 14.56
CA ILE A 12 -7.94 8.37 13.48
C ILE A 12 -8.82 7.95 12.32
N LEU A 13 -8.99 8.86 11.35
CA LEU A 13 -9.74 8.55 10.14
C LEU A 13 -9.00 7.37 9.50
N SER A 14 -9.77 6.35 9.11
CA SER A 14 -9.21 5.23 8.36
C SER A 14 -8.41 5.77 7.19
N PHE A 15 -7.15 5.33 7.09
CA PHE A 15 -6.27 5.68 5.99
C PHE A 15 -6.92 5.30 4.65
N PHE A 16 -7.46 4.09 4.53
CA PHE A 16 -8.11 3.64 3.30
C PHE A 16 -9.32 4.48 2.93
N LEU A 17 -10.17 4.84 3.90
CA LEU A 17 -11.35 5.66 3.62
C LEU A 17 -10.96 7.03 3.05
N VAL A 18 -9.98 7.69 3.66
CA VAL A 18 -9.45 8.98 3.18
C VAL A 18 -8.88 8.85 1.76
N GLN A 19 -8.15 7.77 1.49
CA GLN A 19 -7.56 7.53 0.17
C GLN A 19 -8.63 7.27 -0.89
N VAL A 20 -9.64 6.45 -0.59
CA VAL A 20 -10.74 6.15 -1.53
C VAL A 20 -11.54 7.42 -1.85
N GLU A 21 -11.89 8.23 -0.85
CA GLU A 21 -12.57 9.52 -1.06
C GLU A 21 -11.75 10.47 -1.94
N ARG A 22 -10.43 10.54 -1.70
CA ARG A 22 -9.54 11.38 -2.52
C ARG A 22 -9.52 10.93 -3.98
N TRP A 23 -9.42 9.62 -4.23
CA TRP A 23 -9.38 9.08 -5.59
C TRP A 23 -10.72 9.22 -6.32
N GLU A 24 -11.83 9.01 -5.61
CA GLU A 24 -13.18 9.27 -6.14
C GLU A 24 -13.35 10.73 -6.57
N MET A 25 -12.94 11.68 -5.72
CA MET A 25 -13.02 13.12 -6.06
C MET A 25 -12.14 13.48 -7.26
N ARG A 26 -10.95 12.89 -7.37
CA ARG A 26 -10.07 13.06 -8.54
C ARG A 26 -10.70 12.48 -9.80
N TYR A 27 -11.34 11.32 -9.69
CA TYR A 27 -12.04 10.69 -10.81
C TYR A 27 -13.24 11.52 -11.27
N LEU A 28 -14.07 12.04 -10.35
CA LEU A 28 -15.15 12.97 -10.69
C LEU A 28 -14.62 14.24 -11.37
N SER A 29 -13.49 14.77 -10.89
CA SER A 29 -12.84 15.93 -11.50
C SER A 29 -12.28 15.64 -12.89
N SER A 30 -11.84 14.41 -13.15
CA SER A 30 -11.31 14.01 -14.47
C SER A 30 -12.39 13.67 -15.49
N THR A 31 -13.64 13.47 -15.05
CA THR A 31 -14.79 13.08 -15.89
C THR A 31 -15.74 14.24 -16.24
N GLY A 32 -15.45 15.46 -15.78
CA GLY A 32 -16.21 16.66 -16.16
C GLY A 32 -16.09 17.03 -17.65
N GLU A 33 -17.03 17.84 -18.14
CA GLU A 33 -16.99 18.48 -19.48
C GLU A 33 -16.97 17.51 -20.68
N GLY A 34 -17.87 16.53 -20.72
CA GLY A 34 -18.06 15.65 -21.89
C GLY A 34 -17.01 14.56 -22.04
N LYS A 35 -16.16 14.35 -21.04
CA LYS A 35 -15.22 13.24 -20.97
C LYS A 35 -15.95 11.93 -20.64
N PRO A 36 -15.48 10.78 -21.15
CA PRO A 36 -16.09 9.50 -20.87
C PRO A 36 -16.02 9.20 -19.36
N ALA A 37 -17.19 8.93 -18.77
CA ALA A 37 -17.31 8.45 -17.41
C ALA A 37 -17.66 6.95 -17.43
N TYR A 38 -16.98 6.18 -16.60
CA TYR A 38 -17.22 4.76 -16.34
C TYR A 38 -17.94 4.60 -15.00
N PRO A 39 -19.26 4.30 -14.98
CA PRO A 39 -20.03 4.20 -13.74
C PRO A 39 -19.46 3.19 -12.73
N LYS A 40 -18.88 2.08 -13.24
CA LYS A 40 -18.24 1.04 -12.43
C LYS A 40 -17.13 1.56 -11.50
N MET A 41 -16.49 2.68 -11.83
CA MET A 41 -15.49 3.28 -10.95
C MET A 41 -16.10 3.87 -9.67
N LEU A 42 -17.30 4.46 -9.77
CA LEU A 42 -18.03 4.96 -8.60
C LEU A 42 -18.60 3.80 -7.79
N ASP A 43 -19.09 2.74 -8.45
CA ASP A 43 -19.52 1.51 -7.78
C ASP A 43 -18.36 0.87 -6.99
N LEU A 44 -17.16 0.84 -7.58
CA LEU A 44 -15.94 0.37 -6.91
C LEU A 44 -15.57 1.26 -5.72
N ALA A 45 -15.62 2.58 -5.87
CA ALA A 45 -15.35 3.51 -4.77
C ALA A 45 -16.32 3.29 -3.60
N HIS A 46 -17.61 3.11 -3.89
CA HIS A 46 -18.63 2.77 -2.90
C HIS A 46 -18.31 1.44 -2.21
N LEU A 47 -18.03 0.40 -2.99
CA LEU A 47 -17.70 -0.93 -2.47
C LEU A 47 -16.49 -0.88 -1.53
N LEU A 48 -15.42 -0.18 -1.91
CA LEU A 48 -14.21 -0.07 -1.11
C LEU A 48 -14.45 0.67 0.22
N LYS A 49 -15.34 1.68 0.23
CA LYS A 49 -15.73 2.37 1.48
C LYS A 49 -16.51 1.47 2.44
N GLU A 50 -17.32 0.55 1.90
CA GLU A 50 -18.09 -0.41 2.71
C GLU A 50 -17.23 -1.56 3.25
N HIS A 51 -16.09 -1.85 2.61
CA HIS A 51 -15.21 -2.99 2.94
C HIS A 51 -13.85 -2.57 3.49
N VAL A 52 -13.78 -1.42 4.16
CA VAL A 52 -12.56 -0.98 4.85
C VAL A 52 -12.22 -1.98 5.98
N PRO A 53 -10.99 -2.53 6.02
CA PRO A 53 -10.57 -3.41 7.11
C PRO A 53 -10.66 -2.75 8.49
N GLU A 54 -11.13 -3.47 9.50
CA GLU A 54 -11.27 -2.94 10.87
C GLU A 54 -9.92 -2.50 11.45
N GLU A 55 -8.85 -3.20 11.07
CA GLU A 55 -7.49 -2.94 11.51
C GLU A 55 -6.97 -1.57 11.06
N ASP A 56 -7.54 -1.01 9.99
CA ASP A 56 -7.18 0.30 9.45
C ASP A 56 -7.71 1.47 10.29
N SER A 57 -8.78 1.22 11.06
CA SER A 57 -9.39 2.22 11.95
C SER A 57 -8.71 2.31 13.32
N SER A 58 -7.70 1.46 13.56
CA SER A 58 -6.93 1.41 14.80
C SER A 58 -5.48 1.80 14.55
N ALA A 59 -4.89 2.63 15.42
CA ALA A 59 -3.43 2.82 15.45
C ALA A 59 -2.76 1.53 15.95
N GLY A 60 -2.78 0.51 15.10
CA GLY A 60 -2.19 -0.78 15.33
C GLY A 60 -0.81 -0.91 14.68
N PRO A 61 -0.16 -2.07 14.86
CA PRO A 61 1.18 -2.35 14.34
C PRO A 61 1.33 -2.35 12.81
N GLY A 62 0.28 -2.01 12.04
CA GLY A 62 0.30 -1.81 10.59
C GLY A 62 0.32 -0.34 10.16
N THR A 63 0.23 0.61 11.10
CA THR A 63 0.35 2.04 10.81
C THR A 63 1.81 2.47 10.81
N GLY A 64 2.29 3.05 9.70
CA GLY A 64 3.65 3.55 9.56
C GLY A 64 3.81 4.43 8.32
N LEU A 65 5.06 4.68 7.91
CA LEU A 65 5.33 5.40 6.67
C LEU A 65 5.00 4.50 5.49
N ALA A 66 4.13 4.99 4.60
CA ALA A 66 3.86 4.43 3.29
C ALA A 66 4.43 5.36 2.22
N HIS A 67 5.10 4.80 1.23
CA HIS A 67 5.65 5.51 0.09
C HIS A 67 4.55 6.00 -0.85
N GLY A 68 3.51 5.19 -1.09
CA GLY A 68 2.36 5.52 -1.93
C GLY A 68 2.53 5.14 -3.41
N ASP A 69 3.76 5.10 -3.91
CA ASP A 69 4.10 4.56 -5.24
C ASP A 69 5.36 3.65 -5.16
N TYR A 70 5.34 2.66 -4.24
CA TYR A 70 6.49 1.78 -4.02
C TYR A 70 6.60 0.74 -5.15
N ARG A 71 7.47 1.00 -6.12
CA ARG A 71 7.72 0.12 -7.27
C ARG A 71 9.18 0.12 -7.69
N VAL A 72 9.60 -0.91 -8.40
CA VAL A 72 11.03 -1.16 -8.72
C VAL A 72 11.67 -0.02 -9.50
N ASP A 73 10.92 0.66 -10.35
CA ASP A 73 11.37 1.81 -11.14
C ASP A 73 11.60 3.09 -10.30
N ASN A 74 11.06 3.13 -9.08
CA ASN A 74 11.38 4.17 -8.08
C ASN A 74 12.55 3.77 -7.17
N LEU A 75 13.21 2.63 -7.40
CA LEU A 75 14.37 2.18 -6.63
C LEU A 75 15.68 2.45 -7.39
N VAL A 76 16.64 3.03 -6.70
CA VAL A 76 18.02 3.16 -7.19
C VAL A 76 18.83 2.01 -6.63
N PHE A 77 19.34 1.14 -7.50
CA PHE A 77 20.21 0.03 -7.11
C PHE A 77 21.68 0.42 -7.15
N HIS A 78 22.47 -0.22 -6.29
CA HIS A 78 23.92 -0.13 -6.39
C HIS A 78 24.39 -0.69 -7.74
N ARG A 79 25.44 -0.07 -8.32
CA ARG A 79 25.89 -0.41 -9.69
C ARG A 79 26.34 -1.88 -9.84
N THR A 80 26.83 -2.49 -8.77
CA THR A 80 27.48 -3.83 -8.80
C THR A 80 27.01 -4.78 -7.71
N GLU A 81 26.11 -4.36 -6.83
CA GLU A 81 25.67 -5.16 -5.67
C GLU A 81 24.15 -5.17 -5.59
N ASP A 82 23.57 -6.27 -5.14
CA ASP A 82 22.12 -6.49 -5.06
C ASP A 82 21.51 -5.77 -3.84
N ARG A 83 21.67 -4.44 -3.77
CA ARG A 83 21.06 -3.60 -2.73
C ARG A 83 20.50 -2.30 -3.29
N VAL A 84 19.42 -1.85 -2.67
CA VAL A 84 18.85 -0.52 -2.90
C VAL A 84 19.71 0.53 -2.17
N ILE A 85 20.07 1.60 -2.87
CA ILE A 85 20.83 2.74 -2.34
C ILE A 85 20.03 4.04 -2.31
N GLY A 86 18.81 4.03 -2.85
CA GLY A 86 17.90 5.16 -2.81
C GLY A 86 16.49 4.77 -3.21
N ILE A 87 15.52 5.50 -2.68
CA ILE A 87 14.11 5.40 -3.04
C ILE A 87 13.69 6.80 -3.51
N LEU A 88 13.13 6.89 -4.70
CA LEU A 88 12.75 8.13 -5.38
C LEU A 88 11.23 8.35 -5.29
N ASP A 89 10.79 9.56 -5.62
CA ASP A 89 9.38 9.91 -5.83
C ASP A 89 8.45 9.75 -4.61
N TRP A 90 8.78 10.48 -3.54
CA TRP A 90 8.03 10.49 -2.27
C TRP A 90 6.78 11.38 -2.28
N GLU A 91 6.31 11.87 -3.43
CA GLU A 91 5.24 12.89 -3.48
C GLU A 91 3.87 12.37 -2.97
N LEU A 92 3.67 11.05 -3.04
CA LEU A 92 2.45 10.39 -2.54
C LEU A 92 2.59 9.83 -1.13
N SER A 93 3.75 10.04 -0.49
CA SER A 93 4.05 9.45 0.82
C SER A 93 3.17 10.01 1.93
N THR A 94 2.84 9.15 2.88
CA THR A 94 1.97 9.50 4.01
C THR A 94 2.16 8.54 5.17
N LEU A 95 1.71 8.96 6.37
CA LEU A 95 1.53 8.04 7.48
C LEU A 95 0.18 7.33 7.31
N GLY A 96 0.17 6.01 7.40
CA GLY A 96 -1.01 5.20 7.14
C GLY A 96 -0.71 3.71 7.16
N ASN A 97 -1.57 2.92 6.52
CA ASN A 97 -1.42 1.46 6.49
C ASN A 97 -0.33 1.04 5.51
N GLN A 98 0.77 0.49 6.02
CA GLN A 98 1.93 0.11 5.21
C GLN A 98 1.62 -1.04 4.23
N MET A 99 0.54 -1.78 4.45
CA MET A 99 0.12 -2.84 3.53
C MET A 99 -0.29 -2.31 2.15
N CYS A 100 -0.56 -1.01 2.00
CA CYS A 100 -0.89 -0.44 0.70
C CYS A 100 0.28 -0.55 -0.29
N ASP A 101 1.53 -0.31 0.14
CA ASP A 101 2.71 -0.44 -0.71
C ASP A 101 2.96 -1.91 -1.10
N VAL A 102 2.69 -2.84 -0.19
CA VAL A 102 2.79 -4.29 -0.45
C VAL A 102 1.71 -4.74 -1.43
N ALA A 103 0.47 -4.30 -1.23
CA ALA A 103 -0.61 -4.62 -2.15
C ALA A 103 -0.32 -4.08 -3.56
N TYR A 104 0.23 -2.87 -3.66
CA TYR A 104 0.62 -2.28 -4.93
C TYR A 104 1.79 -3.03 -5.59
N SER A 105 2.81 -3.46 -4.83
CA SER A 105 3.89 -4.28 -5.38
C SER A 105 3.42 -5.65 -5.87
N CYS A 106 2.39 -6.22 -5.25
CA CYS A 106 1.77 -7.48 -5.66
C CYS A 106 0.99 -7.35 -6.99
N LEU A 107 0.68 -6.14 -7.46
CA LEU A 107 -0.06 -5.94 -8.70
C LEU A 107 0.63 -6.59 -9.92
N ALA A 108 1.96 -6.62 -9.94
CA ALA A 108 2.73 -7.30 -10.99
C ALA A 108 2.46 -8.82 -11.08
N TYR A 109 2.02 -9.44 -9.99
CA TYR A 109 1.65 -10.86 -9.95
C TYR A 109 0.21 -11.08 -10.44
N ILE A 110 -0.72 -10.25 -9.96
CA ILE A 110 -2.16 -10.53 -10.02
C ILE A 110 -2.92 -9.76 -11.11
N ILE A 111 -2.32 -8.72 -11.71
CA ILE A 111 -3.07 -7.85 -12.61
C ILE A 111 -3.57 -8.62 -13.83
N ASP A 112 -4.88 -8.66 -13.98
CA ASP A 112 -5.52 -9.21 -15.17
C ASP A 112 -5.71 -8.08 -16.19
N ALA A 113 -4.63 -7.77 -16.92
CA ALA A 113 -4.72 -6.90 -18.08
C ALA A 113 -5.12 -7.73 -19.31
N THR A 114 -6.35 -8.25 -19.30
CA THR A 114 -6.96 -8.81 -20.50
C THR A 114 -7.07 -7.69 -21.55
N PRO A 115 -6.47 -7.83 -22.75
CA PRO A 115 -6.36 -6.71 -23.67
C PRO A 115 -7.69 -6.42 -24.37
N ASP A 116 -8.04 -5.14 -24.44
CA ASP A 116 -8.55 -4.58 -25.69
C ASP A 116 -7.34 -4.42 -26.63
N GLU A 117 -7.10 -5.43 -27.47
CA GLU A 117 -6.14 -5.62 -28.60
C GLU A 117 -4.72 -4.96 -28.61
N SER A 118 -4.29 -4.17 -27.63
CA SER A 118 -3.13 -3.26 -27.76
C SER A 118 -2.09 -3.31 -26.64
N THR A 119 -2.33 -4.03 -25.53
CA THR A 119 -1.35 -4.17 -24.44
C THR A 119 -1.26 -5.62 -23.97
N SER A 120 -0.10 -6.25 -24.16
CA SER A 120 0.12 -7.70 -23.99
C SER A 120 0.78 -8.09 -22.65
N TYR A 121 0.48 -7.38 -21.56
CA TYR A 121 1.15 -7.62 -20.26
C TYR A 121 0.14 -7.98 -19.17
N GLY A 122 -0.23 -9.26 -19.09
CA GLY A 122 -0.89 -9.83 -17.91
C GLY A 122 0.11 -10.05 -16.76
N GLY A 123 -0.39 -10.16 -15.54
CA GLY A 123 0.40 -10.43 -14.34
C GLY A 123 1.12 -11.79 -14.40
N PHE A 124 2.11 -11.99 -13.53
CA PHE A 124 2.93 -13.19 -13.53
C PHE A 124 2.14 -14.50 -13.29
N GLU A 125 1.02 -14.45 -12.59
CA GLU A 125 0.16 -15.63 -12.39
C GLU A 125 -0.46 -16.13 -13.71
N GLN A 126 -0.66 -15.25 -14.69
CA GLN A 126 -1.22 -15.59 -15.99
C GLN A 126 -0.15 -15.89 -17.03
N THR A 127 0.92 -15.11 -17.02
CA THR A 127 1.98 -15.16 -18.04
C THR A 127 3.12 -16.13 -17.69
N GLY A 128 3.13 -16.62 -16.45
CA GLY A 128 4.19 -17.44 -15.89
C GLY A 128 5.26 -16.58 -15.21
N ILE A 129 5.66 -17.00 -14.01
CA ILE A 129 6.67 -16.30 -13.22
C ILE A 129 8.06 -16.48 -13.85
N PRO A 130 8.79 -15.40 -14.20
CA PRO A 130 10.12 -15.50 -14.76
C PRO A 130 11.11 -16.17 -13.81
N ARG A 131 12.12 -16.86 -14.36
CA ARG A 131 13.17 -17.49 -13.55
C ARG A 131 13.88 -16.46 -12.67
N GLY A 132 13.98 -16.74 -11.38
CA GLY A 132 14.67 -15.89 -10.40
C GLY A 132 13.73 -14.90 -9.69
N ILE A 133 12.47 -14.79 -10.11
CA ILE A 133 11.43 -14.07 -9.38
C ILE A 133 10.75 -15.06 -8.42
N PRO A 134 10.60 -14.70 -7.12
CA PRO A 134 9.91 -15.55 -6.15
C PRO A 134 8.43 -15.67 -6.46
N GLN A 135 7.79 -16.75 -6.01
CA GLN A 135 6.33 -16.87 -5.99
C GLN A 135 5.72 -15.77 -5.11
N LEU A 136 4.45 -15.43 -5.35
CA LEU A 136 3.77 -14.39 -4.57
C LEU A 136 3.76 -14.72 -3.07
N GLU A 137 3.52 -15.98 -2.73
CA GLU A 137 3.51 -16.46 -1.34
C GLU A 137 4.88 -16.36 -0.70
N GLU A 138 5.95 -16.66 -1.45
CA GLU A 138 7.33 -16.54 -0.99
C GLU A 138 7.70 -15.07 -0.75
N TYR A 139 7.31 -14.19 -1.67
CA TYR A 139 7.51 -12.74 -1.53
C TYR A 139 6.82 -12.20 -0.28
N LEU A 140 5.53 -12.53 -0.08
CA LEU A 140 4.77 -12.12 1.09
C LEU A 140 5.33 -12.70 2.40
N ALA A 141 5.77 -13.97 2.39
CA ALA A 141 6.39 -14.60 3.55
C ALA A 141 7.67 -13.86 3.99
N VAL A 142 8.51 -13.45 3.03
CA VAL A 142 9.71 -12.65 3.32
C VAL A 142 9.33 -11.30 3.92
N TYR A 143 8.36 -10.59 3.34
CA TYR A 143 7.89 -9.30 3.88
C TYR A 143 7.38 -9.43 5.32
N CYS A 144 6.53 -10.43 5.59
CA CYS A 144 5.99 -10.69 6.90
C CYS A 144 7.09 -11.01 7.93
N CYS A 145 8.10 -11.81 7.55
CA CYS A 145 9.22 -12.15 8.41
C CYS A 145 10.01 -10.90 8.87
N PHE A 146 10.33 -9.99 7.94
CA PHE A 146 11.03 -8.75 8.28
C PHE A 146 10.16 -7.80 9.12
N SER A 147 8.87 -7.71 8.81
CA SER A 147 7.92 -6.85 9.55
C SER A 147 7.73 -7.29 11.00
N VAL A 148 7.88 -8.59 11.29
CA VAL A 148 7.88 -9.13 12.65
C VAL A 148 9.23 -8.90 13.33
N ASN A 149 10.35 -9.12 12.64
CA ASN A 149 11.69 -8.95 13.21
C ASN A 149 12.03 -7.50 13.60
N ILE A 150 11.55 -6.49 12.84
CA ILE A 150 11.72 -5.07 13.20
C ILE A 150 11.05 -4.75 14.55
N LYS A 151 9.93 -5.40 14.87
CA LYS A 151 9.27 -5.21 16.17
C LYS A 151 10.10 -5.76 17.32
N TYR A 152 10.76 -6.91 17.14
CA TYR A 152 11.60 -7.50 18.18
C TYR A 152 12.92 -6.74 18.40
N SER A 153 13.56 -6.20 17.36
CA SER A 153 14.80 -5.43 17.52
C SER A 153 14.62 -4.12 18.28
N HIS A 154 13.46 -3.47 18.17
CA HIS A 154 13.18 -2.22 18.89
C HIS A 154 12.75 -2.41 20.36
N PHE A 155 12.23 -3.58 20.75
CA PHE A 155 11.90 -3.88 22.15
C PHE A 155 13.14 -4.28 22.97
N VAL A 156 14.18 -4.85 22.35
CA VAL A 156 15.38 -5.32 23.07
C VAL A 156 16.33 -4.18 23.46
N THR A 157 16.20 -2.98 22.88
CA THR A 157 17.09 -1.85 23.17
C THR A 157 16.71 -0.99 24.40
N THR A 158 15.55 -1.18 25.02
CA THR A 158 15.10 -0.35 26.15
C THR A 158 15.34 -0.94 27.55
N ASP A 159 15.75 -2.21 27.66
CA ASP A 159 15.96 -2.87 28.97
C ASP A 159 17.44 -2.92 29.43
N GLN A 160 18.35 -2.22 28.77
CA GLN A 160 19.80 -2.24 29.09
C GLN A 160 20.37 -0.91 29.62
N LEU A 161 19.55 0.00 30.15
CA LEU A 161 20.03 1.27 30.74
C LEU A 161 19.53 1.51 32.17
N ASN A 162 19.53 0.48 33.03
CA ASN A 162 19.38 0.64 34.48
C ASN A 162 20.25 -0.40 35.23
N GLU A 163 21.57 -0.34 35.01
CA GLU A 163 22.57 -0.78 36.01
C GLU A 163 23.31 0.45 36.55
#